data_AF-A0A7S3FW10-F1
#
_entry.id   AF-A0A7S3FW10-F1
#
_cell.length_a   1.000
_cell.length_b   1.000
_cell.length_c   1.000
_cell.angle_alpha   90.00
_cell.angle_beta   90.00
_cell.angle_gamma   90.00
#
_symmetry.space_group_name_H-M   'P 1'
#
loop_
_entity.id
_entity.type
_entity.pdbx_description
1 polymer ?
#
loop_
_entity_poly.entity_id
_entity_poly.type
_entity_poly.pdbx_seq_one_letter_code
_entity_poly.pdbx_strand_id
1 'polypeptide(L)'
;MADDPTVSGIMVQLPLPAHINAERVLTYIPHDKDIDGMDPFNIGSLGMKDHTPKFVSCTPLACLELIVHSLNQKYKEEIKVSGEESASQLLRSRKVCIVGRSNIVGLPLFLLLNHYNCQIQMCHSHTSPEDLQKYIGDAEIVVACCGVPNIVKADWVQEGAIVIDVGVTYVDKEDDTRYDLYKEIEEDLQGRISQTSSEIFGDVTFNDNILQ
;
A
#
# COMPACT_ATOMS: atom_id res chain seq x y z
N MET A 1 -18.53 3.52 -24.57
CA MET A 1 -17.24 3.86 -23.92
C MET A 1 -16.11 3.03 -24.52
N ALA A 2 -16.16 1.70 -24.48
CA ALA A 2 -15.10 0.84 -25.04
C ALA A 2 -14.75 1.18 -26.50
N ASP A 3 -15.74 1.23 -27.40
CA ASP A 3 -15.52 1.51 -28.82
C ASP A 3 -15.42 3.00 -29.18
N ASP A 4 -15.55 3.90 -28.20
CA ASP A 4 -15.55 5.35 -28.45
C ASP A 4 -14.11 5.88 -28.50
N PRO A 5 -13.61 6.37 -29.65
CA PRO A 5 -12.24 6.86 -29.78
C PRO A 5 -11.96 8.15 -28.99
N THR A 6 -13.00 8.85 -28.51
CA THR A 6 -12.85 10.04 -27.66
C THR A 6 -12.63 9.71 -26.18
N VAL A 7 -12.87 8.45 -25.79
CA VAL A 7 -12.68 7.96 -24.42
C VAL A 7 -11.30 7.31 -24.30
N SER A 8 -10.38 7.97 -23.60
CA SER A 8 -9.00 7.49 -23.39
C SER A 8 -8.85 6.48 -22.26
N GLY A 9 -9.80 6.45 -21.33
CA GLY A 9 -9.73 5.63 -20.13
C GLY A 9 -11.09 5.40 -19.51
N ILE A 10 -11.24 4.26 -18.84
CA ILE A 10 -12.46 3.82 -18.16
C ILE A 10 -12.03 3.37 -16.76
N MET A 11 -12.69 3.94 -15.76
CA MET A 11 -12.53 3.62 -14.35
C MET A 11 -13.89 3.21 -13.81
N VAL A 12 -13.92 2.18 -12.97
CA VAL A 12 -15.16 1.69 -12.36
C VAL A 12 -15.04 1.82 -10.85
N GLN A 13 -15.82 2.73 -10.27
CA GLN A 13 -15.84 2.92 -8.83
C GLN A 13 -16.34 1.64 -8.13
N LEU A 14 -15.54 1.14 -7.18
CA LEU A 14 -15.87 0.02 -6.30
C LEU A 14 -16.25 0.54 -4.89
N PRO A 15 -17.02 -0.24 -4.09
CA PRO A 15 -17.63 -1.53 -4.44
C PRO A 15 -18.86 -1.37 -5.34
N LEU A 16 -19.10 -2.35 -6.20
CA LEU A 16 -20.36 -2.43 -6.95
C LEU A 16 -21.50 -3.01 -6.07
N PRO A 17 -22.77 -2.74 -6.41
CA PRO A 17 -23.91 -3.42 -5.79
C PRO A 17 -23.72 -4.94 -5.78
N ALA A 18 -24.10 -5.60 -4.67
CA ALA A 18 -23.79 -7.02 -4.43
C ALA A 18 -24.30 -8.00 -5.50
N HIS A 19 -25.33 -7.62 -6.26
CA HIS A 19 -25.88 -8.44 -7.35
C HIS A 19 -25.10 -8.31 -8.67
N ILE A 20 -24.14 -7.38 -8.74
CA ILE A 20 -23.28 -7.15 -9.91
C ILE A 20 -21.94 -7.84 -9.67
N ASN A 21 -21.55 -8.69 -10.61
CA ASN A 21 -20.24 -9.33 -10.58
C ASN A 21 -19.17 -8.31 -11.03
N ALA A 22 -18.38 -7.81 -10.07
CA ALA A 22 -17.33 -6.82 -10.33
C ALA A 22 -16.23 -7.33 -11.25
N GLU A 23 -15.82 -8.58 -11.13
CA GLU A 23 -14.81 -9.19 -12.01
C GLU A 23 -15.27 -9.16 -13.47
N ARG A 24 -16.54 -9.48 -13.74
CA ARG A 24 -17.11 -9.42 -15.10
C ARG A 24 -17.18 -7.99 -15.65
N VAL A 25 -17.40 -6.99 -14.80
CA VAL A 25 -17.41 -5.59 -15.22
C VAL A 25 -16.00 -5.12 -15.56
N LEU A 26 -15.04 -5.40 -14.67
CA LEU A 26 -13.64 -4.99 -14.83
C LEU A 26 -12.99 -5.66 -16.04
N THR A 27 -13.20 -6.97 -16.25
CA THR A 27 -12.65 -7.71 -17.41
C THR A 27 -13.31 -7.37 -18.75
N TYR A 28 -14.40 -6.60 -18.75
CA TYR A 28 -15.03 -6.10 -19.98
C TYR A 28 -14.41 -4.78 -20.45
N ILE A 29 -13.61 -4.13 -19.60
CA ILE A 29 -12.89 -2.91 -19.96
C ILE A 29 -11.72 -3.31 -20.88
N PRO A 30 -11.57 -2.70 -22.07
CA PRO A 30 -10.39 -2.94 -22.89
C PRO A 30 -9.11 -2.63 -22.12
N HIS A 31 -8.13 -3.54 -22.13
CA HIS A 31 -6.84 -3.38 -21.43
C HIS A 31 -6.13 -2.06 -21.74
N ASP A 32 -6.36 -1.51 -22.94
CA ASP A 32 -5.80 -0.26 -23.42
C ASP A 32 -6.51 1.00 -22.92
N LYS A 33 -7.63 0.84 -22.21
CA LYS A 33 -8.42 1.87 -21.53
C LYS A 33 -8.63 1.58 -20.04
N ASP A 34 -8.12 0.47 -19.52
CA ASP A 34 -8.18 0.11 -18.10
C ASP A 34 -7.21 0.95 -17.27
N ILE A 35 -7.59 2.19 -16.95
CA ILE A 35 -6.72 3.12 -16.22
C ILE A 35 -6.55 2.74 -14.74
N ASP A 36 -7.37 1.81 -14.23
CA ASP A 36 -7.23 1.22 -12.89
C ASP A 36 -6.17 0.11 -12.84
N GLY A 37 -5.70 -0.39 -13.99
CA GLY A 37 -4.70 -1.45 -14.10
C GLY A 37 -5.16 -2.78 -13.49
N MET A 38 -6.46 -3.02 -13.44
CA MET A 38 -7.07 -4.20 -12.83
C MET A 38 -7.30 -5.35 -13.82
N ASP A 39 -7.14 -5.11 -15.12
CA ASP A 39 -7.22 -6.14 -16.14
C ASP A 39 -6.10 -7.18 -15.96
N PRO A 40 -6.40 -8.49 -16.11
CA PRO A 40 -5.40 -9.55 -15.99
C PRO A 40 -4.18 -9.38 -16.90
N PHE A 41 -4.31 -8.72 -18.07
CA PHE A 41 -3.17 -8.41 -18.94
C PHE A 41 -2.20 -7.44 -18.27
N ASN A 42 -2.72 -6.37 -17.65
CA ASN A 42 -1.91 -5.38 -16.95
C ASN A 42 -1.20 -6.00 -15.74
N ILE A 43 -1.94 -6.73 -14.89
CA ILE A 43 -1.34 -7.41 -13.72
C ILE A 43 -0.33 -8.48 -14.16
N GLY A 44 -0.65 -9.27 -15.19
CA GLY A 44 0.24 -10.30 -15.73
C GLY A 44 1.52 -9.72 -16.29
N SER A 45 1.42 -8.64 -17.06
CA SER A 45 2.57 -7.92 -17.63
C SER A 45 3.49 -7.37 -16.53
N LEU A 46 2.92 -6.85 -15.44
CA LEU A 46 3.69 -6.38 -14.28
C LEU A 46 4.48 -7.52 -13.59
N GLY A 47 3.95 -8.74 -13.59
CA GLY A 47 4.60 -9.90 -12.99
C GLY A 47 5.64 -10.60 -13.88
N MET A 48 5.71 -10.26 -15.17
CA MET A 48 6.64 -10.87 -16.13
C MET A 48 7.89 -9.99 -16.31
N LYS A 49 9.07 -10.63 -16.32
CA LYS A 49 10.30 -9.92 -16.74
C LYS A 49 10.19 -9.53 -18.22
N ASP A 50 10.81 -8.42 -18.57
CA ASP A 50 10.87 -7.88 -19.93
C ASP A 50 9.49 -7.56 -20.55
N HIS A 51 8.46 -7.40 -19.71
CA HIS A 51 7.14 -6.93 -20.10
C HIS A 51 6.83 -5.62 -19.36
N THR A 52 6.07 -4.74 -20.02
CA THR A 52 5.64 -3.47 -19.43
C THR A 52 4.11 -3.45 -19.45
N PRO A 53 3.45 -3.34 -18.30
CA PRO A 53 2.00 -3.16 -18.28
C PRO A 53 1.65 -1.82 -18.92
N LYS A 54 0.45 -1.73 -19.50
CA LYS A 54 -0.01 -0.46 -20.05
C LYS A 54 -0.44 0.50 -18.94
N PHE A 55 -1.08 -0.05 -17.91
CA PHE A 55 -1.44 0.67 -16.70
C PHE A 55 -1.04 -0.13 -15.47
N VAL A 56 -0.64 0.59 -14.43
CA VAL A 56 -0.37 0.05 -13.09
C VAL A 56 -1.41 0.63 -12.16
N SER A 57 -1.93 -0.19 -11.25
CA SER A 57 -2.95 0.27 -10.32
C SER A 57 -2.45 1.44 -9.47
N CYS A 58 -3.31 2.46 -9.37
CA CYS A 58 -2.95 3.77 -8.83
C CYS A 58 -2.50 3.73 -7.36
N THR A 59 -3.13 2.88 -6.53
CA THR A 59 -2.84 2.80 -5.10
C THR A 59 -1.48 2.14 -4.82
N PRO A 60 -1.16 0.98 -5.41
CA PRO A 60 0.19 0.41 -5.41
C PRO A 60 1.27 1.38 -5.89
N LEU A 61 1.00 2.12 -6.98
CA LEU A 61 1.94 3.10 -7.51
C LEU A 61 2.14 4.26 -6.53
N ALA A 62 1.08 4.76 -5.91
CA ALA A 62 1.18 5.78 -4.86
C ALA A 62 2.01 5.30 -3.67
N CYS A 63 1.81 4.05 -3.21
CA CYS A 63 2.63 3.48 -2.13
C CYS A 63 4.11 3.45 -2.51
N LEU A 64 4.42 3.00 -3.73
CA LEU A 64 5.79 2.99 -4.24
C LEU A 64 6.40 4.40 -4.26
N GLU A 65 5.68 5.39 -4.79
CA GLU A 65 6.14 6.78 -4.86
C GLU A 65 6.39 7.37 -3.47
N LEU A 66 5.53 7.08 -2.49
CA LEU A 66 5.72 7.53 -1.11
C LEU A 66 6.95 6.89 -0.46
N ILE A 67 7.16 5.59 -0.67
CA ILE A 67 8.37 4.88 -0.22
C ILE A 67 9.62 5.52 -0.85
N VAL A 68 9.62 5.68 -2.17
CA VAL A 68 10.76 6.24 -2.90
C VAL A 68 11.03 7.69 -2.47
N HIS A 69 9.99 8.49 -2.27
CA HIS A 69 10.12 9.85 -1.78
C HIS A 69 10.77 9.89 -0.39
N SER A 70 10.22 9.14 0.56
CA SER A 70 10.73 9.02 1.93
C SER A 70 12.19 8.60 1.95
N LEU A 71 12.52 7.53 1.23
CA LEU A 71 13.89 7.03 1.11
C LEU A 71 14.84 8.05 0.46
N ASN A 72 14.39 8.78 -0.57
CA ASN A 72 15.21 9.84 -1.16
C ASN A 72 15.51 10.97 -0.17
N GLN A 73 14.58 11.33 0.71
CA GLN A 73 14.86 12.32 1.76
C GLN A 73 15.85 11.78 2.77
N LYS A 74 15.66 10.54 3.23
CA LYS A 74 16.51 9.89 4.23
C LYS A 74 17.95 9.67 3.76
N TYR A 75 18.14 9.34 2.48
CA TYR A 75 19.44 8.98 1.89
C TYR A 75 19.93 10.01 0.85
N LYS A 76 19.47 11.26 0.94
CA LYS A 76 19.73 12.32 -0.04
C LYS A 76 21.22 12.57 -0.32
N GLU A 77 22.07 12.38 0.68
CA GLU A 77 23.53 12.57 0.54
C GLU A 77 24.22 11.37 -0.14
N GLU A 78 23.59 10.20 -0.09
CA GLU A 78 24.12 8.93 -0.61
C GLU A 78 23.68 8.67 -2.06
N ILE A 79 22.47 9.13 -2.43
CA ILE A 79 21.89 8.96 -3.75
C ILE A 79 22.22 10.16 -4.65
N LYS A 80 23.05 9.91 -5.68
CA LYS A 80 23.45 10.95 -6.67
C LYS A 80 22.71 10.86 -8.00
N VAL A 81 21.86 9.86 -8.14
CA VAL A 81 21.08 9.58 -9.34
C VAL A 81 19.61 9.96 -9.11
N SER A 82 18.81 10.04 -10.18
CA SER A 82 17.40 10.45 -10.08
C SER A 82 16.50 9.51 -10.88
N GLY A 83 15.18 9.62 -10.64
CA GLY A 83 14.19 8.79 -11.30
C GLY A 83 14.33 7.31 -10.96
N GLU A 84 14.10 6.45 -11.96
CA GLU A 84 14.05 4.99 -11.80
C GLU A 84 15.36 4.37 -11.28
N GLU A 85 16.50 4.98 -11.59
CA GLU A 85 17.80 4.52 -11.10
C GLU A 85 17.93 4.74 -9.58
N SER A 86 17.44 5.88 -9.08
CA SER A 86 17.36 6.15 -7.63
C SER A 86 16.45 5.14 -6.94
N ALA A 87 15.23 4.93 -7.47
CA ALA A 87 14.30 3.95 -6.92
C ALA A 87 14.93 2.54 -6.87
N SER A 88 15.62 2.14 -7.94
CA SER A 88 16.31 0.85 -8.03
C SER A 88 17.45 0.68 -7.03
N GLN A 89 18.22 1.74 -6.75
CA GLN A 89 19.27 1.70 -5.72
C GLN A 89 18.68 1.67 -4.33
N LEU A 90 17.67 2.50 -4.07
CA LEU A 90 17.02 2.62 -2.77
C LEU A 90 16.29 1.35 -2.38
N LEU A 91 15.54 0.71 -3.29
CA LEU A 91 14.63 -0.40 -2.95
C LEU A 91 15.31 -1.77 -2.98
N ARG A 92 16.44 -1.92 -3.67
CA ARG A 92 17.11 -3.21 -3.84
C ARG A 92 17.43 -3.84 -2.49
N SER A 93 17.05 -5.11 -2.34
CA SER A 93 17.25 -5.94 -1.16
C SER A 93 16.59 -5.45 0.13
N ARG A 94 15.85 -4.34 0.11
CA ARG A 94 15.13 -3.86 1.31
C ARG A 94 14.06 -4.84 1.73
N LYS A 95 13.92 -5.02 3.04
CA LYS A 95 12.90 -5.90 3.61
C LYS A 95 11.56 -5.18 3.69
N VAL A 96 10.54 -5.76 3.06
CA VAL A 96 9.18 -5.20 3.04
C VAL A 96 8.18 -6.22 3.60
N CYS A 97 7.31 -5.81 4.51
CA CYS A 97 6.16 -6.58 4.93
C CYS A 97 4.89 -5.96 4.35
N ILE A 98 4.13 -6.70 3.56
CA ILE A 98 2.82 -6.28 3.04
C ILE A 98 1.75 -7.08 3.77
N VAL A 99 0.88 -6.41 4.53
CA VAL A 99 -0.24 -7.01 5.26
C VAL A 99 -1.53 -6.79 4.47
N GLY A 100 -1.77 -7.67 3.51
CA GLY A 100 -2.90 -7.60 2.59
C GLY A 100 -2.52 -8.14 1.22
N ARG A 101 -3.44 -8.85 0.58
CA ARG A 101 -3.20 -9.56 -0.70
C ARG A 101 -4.34 -9.39 -1.70
N SER A 102 -5.05 -8.26 -1.62
CA SER A 102 -6.13 -7.95 -2.57
C SER A 102 -5.57 -7.80 -3.98
N ASN A 103 -6.41 -8.07 -4.98
CA ASN A 103 -6.05 -7.90 -6.40
C ASN A 103 -5.83 -6.43 -6.78
N ILE A 104 -6.30 -5.50 -5.95
CA ILE A 104 -6.27 -4.05 -6.22
C ILE A 104 -5.11 -3.32 -5.53
N VAL A 105 -4.60 -3.84 -4.41
CA VAL A 105 -3.51 -3.19 -3.66
C VAL A 105 -2.36 -4.16 -3.40
N GLY A 106 -2.59 -5.17 -2.56
CA GLY A 106 -1.50 -5.99 -2.02
C GLY A 106 -0.71 -6.75 -3.08
N LEU A 107 -1.42 -7.41 -4.02
CA LEU A 107 -0.78 -8.18 -5.08
C LEU A 107 -0.02 -7.29 -6.08
N PRO A 108 -0.60 -6.22 -6.67
CA PRO A 108 0.17 -5.38 -7.60
C PRO A 108 1.34 -4.66 -6.92
N LEU A 109 1.20 -4.26 -5.65
CA LEU A 109 2.31 -3.66 -4.88
C LEU A 109 3.46 -4.65 -4.68
N PHE A 110 3.15 -5.91 -4.37
CA PHE A 110 4.16 -6.97 -4.32
C PHE A 110 4.91 -7.10 -5.65
N LEU A 111 4.19 -7.09 -6.78
CA LEU A 111 4.82 -7.21 -8.10
C LEU A 111 5.71 -6.00 -8.43
N LEU A 112 5.26 -4.78 -8.11
CA LEU A 112 6.07 -3.55 -8.25
C LEU A 112 7.36 -3.62 -7.44
N LEU A 113 7.27 -3.92 -6.14
CA LEU A 113 8.44 -3.97 -5.27
C LEU A 113 9.37 -5.14 -5.66
N ASN A 114 8.82 -6.24 -6.17
CA ASN A 114 9.60 -7.36 -6.68
C ASN A 114 10.39 -6.95 -7.95
N HIS A 115 9.82 -6.10 -8.81
CA HIS A 115 10.52 -5.51 -9.95
C HIS A 115 11.76 -4.73 -9.50
N TYR A 116 11.66 -4.00 -8.38
CA TYR A 116 12.79 -3.28 -7.76
C TYR A 116 13.73 -4.16 -6.91
N ASN A 117 13.55 -5.48 -6.92
CA ASN A 117 14.36 -6.46 -6.18
C ASN A 117 14.28 -6.31 -4.64
N CYS A 118 13.12 -5.89 -4.10
CA CYS A 118 12.88 -5.95 -2.65
C CYS A 118 12.80 -7.40 -2.14
N GLN A 119 13.10 -7.62 -0.86
CA GLN A 119 12.81 -8.85 -0.14
C GLN A 119 11.45 -8.72 0.53
N ILE A 120 10.42 -9.35 -0.02
CA ILE A 120 9.03 -9.08 0.37
C ILE A 120 8.44 -10.28 1.10
N GLN A 121 7.90 -10.03 2.29
CA GLN A 121 7.02 -10.96 3.00
C GLN A 121 5.57 -10.50 2.85
N MET A 122 4.75 -11.37 2.26
CA MET A 122 3.31 -11.14 2.17
C MET A 122 2.59 -11.81 3.34
N CYS A 123 1.78 -11.04 4.03
CA CYS A 123 0.92 -11.44 5.13
C CYS A 123 -0.54 -11.12 4.82
N HIS A 124 -1.46 -11.59 5.64
CA HIS A 124 -2.89 -11.35 5.49
C HIS A 124 -3.62 -11.44 6.84
N SER A 125 -4.92 -11.15 6.85
CA SER A 125 -5.75 -11.18 8.06
C SER A 125 -5.77 -12.51 8.83
N HIS A 126 -5.42 -13.62 8.18
CA HIS A 126 -5.32 -14.95 8.81
C HIS A 126 -3.89 -15.34 9.22
N THR A 127 -2.90 -14.45 9.03
CA THR A 127 -1.52 -14.70 9.49
C THR A 127 -1.52 -14.64 11.02
N SER A 128 -0.82 -15.55 11.68
CA SER A 128 -0.79 -15.59 13.14
C SER A 128 -0.21 -14.28 13.71
N PRO A 129 -0.65 -13.81 14.88
CA PRO A 129 -0.07 -12.61 15.50
C PRO A 129 1.45 -12.74 15.75
N GLU A 130 1.92 -13.94 16.07
CA GLU A 130 3.35 -14.23 16.29
C GLU A 130 4.16 -14.06 15.00
N ASP A 131 3.64 -14.57 13.88
CA ASP A 131 4.26 -14.39 12.57
C ASP A 131 4.18 -12.93 12.10
N LEU A 132 3.04 -12.25 12.30
CA LEU A 132 2.89 -10.83 11.99
C LEU A 132 3.93 -10.00 12.74
N GLN A 133 4.05 -10.20 14.06
CA GLN A 133 5.05 -9.51 14.88
C GLN A 133 6.47 -9.74 14.35
N LYS A 134 6.81 -11.00 14.05
CA LYS A 134 8.13 -11.36 13.50
C LYS A 134 8.41 -10.65 12.18
N TYR A 135 7.48 -10.74 11.23
CA TYR A 135 7.69 -10.22 9.88
C TYR A 135 7.64 -8.69 9.81
N ILE A 136 6.81 -8.05 10.64
CA ILE A 136 6.77 -6.60 10.77
C ILE A 136 8.05 -6.10 11.46
N GLY A 137 8.52 -6.78 12.51
CA GLY A 137 9.75 -6.43 13.21
C GLY A 137 11.03 -6.55 12.37
N ASP A 138 11.03 -7.43 11.38
CA ASP A 138 12.15 -7.59 10.44
C ASP A 138 12.10 -6.60 9.26
N ALA A 139 11.00 -5.87 9.03
CA ALA A 139 10.75 -5.13 7.81
C ALA A 139 11.10 -3.64 7.91
N GLU A 140 11.87 -3.12 6.95
CA GLU A 140 12.22 -1.69 6.84
C GLU A 140 11.04 -0.86 6.30
N ILE A 141 10.15 -1.51 5.57
CA ILE A 141 8.93 -0.93 5.02
C ILE A 141 7.77 -1.85 5.37
N VAL A 142 6.71 -1.30 5.95
CA VAL A 142 5.48 -2.02 6.29
C VAL A 142 4.32 -1.38 5.54
N VAL A 143 3.54 -2.17 4.81
CA VAL A 143 2.34 -1.69 4.12
C VAL A 143 1.12 -2.46 4.59
N ALA A 144 0.20 -1.80 5.29
CA ALA A 144 -1.07 -2.35 5.74
C ALA A 144 -2.16 -2.06 4.70
N CYS A 145 -2.80 -3.11 4.16
CA CYS A 145 -3.82 -2.95 3.11
C CYS A 145 -4.89 -4.05 3.13
N CYS A 146 -5.20 -4.58 4.33
CA CYS A 146 -6.16 -5.66 4.51
C CYS A 146 -7.52 -5.24 5.07
N GLY A 147 -7.73 -3.95 5.37
CA GLY A 147 -9.00 -3.44 5.90
C GLY A 147 -9.34 -3.98 7.30
N VAL A 148 -8.34 -4.41 8.07
CA VAL A 148 -8.49 -4.84 9.46
C VAL A 148 -7.85 -3.78 10.35
N PRO A 149 -8.64 -3.06 11.16
CA PRO A 149 -8.10 -2.06 12.08
C PRO A 149 -7.09 -2.68 13.04
N ASN A 150 -6.03 -1.93 13.38
CA ASN A 150 -5.03 -2.29 14.40
C ASN A 150 -4.30 -3.63 14.15
N ILE A 151 -4.25 -4.10 12.89
CA ILE A 151 -3.53 -5.34 12.56
C ILE A 151 -2.00 -5.18 12.65
N VAL A 152 -1.50 -3.97 12.39
CA VAL A 152 -0.10 -3.59 12.62
C VAL A 152 -0.03 -2.85 13.95
N LYS A 153 0.84 -3.30 14.86
CA LYS A 153 1.05 -2.66 16.17
C LYS A 153 2.35 -1.87 16.18
N ALA A 154 2.34 -0.72 16.84
CA ALA A 154 3.50 0.16 16.96
C ALA A 154 4.75 -0.56 17.48
N ASP A 155 4.59 -1.39 18.51
CA ASP A 155 5.71 -2.10 19.15
C ASP A 155 6.24 -3.30 18.35
N TRP A 156 5.60 -3.61 17.23
CA TRP A 156 6.14 -4.56 16.26
C TRP A 156 7.00 -3.87 15.22
N VAL A 157 6.84 -2.56 15.00
CA VAL A 157 7.55 -1.82 13.95
C VAL A 157 8.95 -1.45 14.43
N GLN A 158 9.97 -1.74 13.60
CA GLN A 158 11.33 -1.30 13.92
C GLN A 158 11.47 0.22 13.86
N GLU A 159 12.38 0.75 14.66
CA GLU A 159 12.67 2.18 14.62
C GLU A 159 13.21 2.62 13.26
N GLY A 160 12.63 3.71 12.72
CA GLY A 160 13.05 4.28 11.45
C GLY A 160 12.49 3.55 10.22
N ALA A 161 11.55 2.62 10.40
CA ALA A 161 10.80 2.02 9.31
C ALA A 161 9.84 3.02 8.64
N ILE A 162 9.52 2.75 7.39
CA ILE A 162 8.44 3.43 6.66
C ILE A 162 7.18 2.59 6.85
N VAL A 163 6.09 3.21 7.31
CA VAL A 163 4.79 2.54 7.47
C VAL A 163 3.76 3.23 6.58
N ILE A 164 3.11 2.47 5.70
CA ILE A 164 2.04 2.96 4.84
C ILE A 164 0.75 2.22 5.20
N ASP A 165 -0.28 2.95 5.58
CA ASP A 165 -1.62 2.38 5.73
C ASP A 165 -2.50 2.79 4.56
N VAL A 166 -2.97 1.79 3.86
CA VAL A 166 -3.86 1.93 2.71
C VAL A 166 -5.31 1.69 3.11
N GLY A 167 -5.55 1.17 4.32
CA GLY A 167 -6.88 0.82 4.80
C GLY A 167 -7.74 2.06 4.99
N VAL A 168 -8.88 2.11 4.29
CA VAL A 168 -9.99 3.01 4.61
C VAL A 168 -11.12 2.13 5.14
N THR A 169 -11.33 2.11 6.45
CA THR A 169 -12.36 1.27 7.08
C THR A 169 -13.54 2.14 7.48
N TYR A 170 -14.68 2.00 6.78
CA TYR A 170 -15.93 2.67 7.17
C TYR A 170 -16.51 2.00 8.42
N VAL A 171 -16.80 2.79 9.45
CA VAL A 171 -17.47 2.37 10.69
C VAL A 171 -18.87 3.00 10.71
N ASP A 172 -19.91 2.19 10.91
CA ASP A 172 -21.29 2.68 10.99
C ASP A 172 -21.52 3.52 12.25
N LYS A 173 -22.14 4.70 12.08
CA LYS A 173 -22.33 5.73 13.12
C LYS A 173 -23.26 5.35 14.27
N GLU A 174 -24.04 4.27 14.16
CA GLU A 174 -25.07 3.94 15.17
C GLU A 174 -24.55 3.10 16.34
N ASP A 175 -23.32 2.59 16.25
CA ASP A 175 -22.66 1.72 17.27
C ASP A 175 -21.47 2.43 17.95
N ASP A 176 -21.54 3.76 17.99
CA ASP A 176 -20.41 4.64 18.25
C ASP A 176 -20.07 4.82 19.75
N THR A 177 -19.68 3.72 20.39
CA THR A 177 -18.82 3.74 21.59
C THR A 177 -17.41 3.27 21.27
N ARG A 178 -17.14 2.98 19.99
CA ARG A 178 -15.84 2.50 19.49
C ARG A 178 -15.01 3.61 18.87
N TYR A 179 -15.58 4.75 18.46
CA TYR A 179 -14.78 5.89 18.00
C TYR A 179 -13.94 6.48 19.13
N ASP A 180 -14.45 6.48 20.37
CA ASP A 180 -13.66 6.80 21.57
C ASP A 180 -12.53 5.77 21.78
N LEU A 181 -12.80 4.47 21.57
CA LEU A 181 -11.79 3.41 21.65
C LEU A 181 -10.75 3.53 20.52
N TYR A 182 -11.16 3.87 19.30
CA TYR A 182 -10.25 4.13 18.18
C TYR A 182 -9.39 5.33 18.49
N LYS A 183 -9.96 6.42 19.03
CA LYS A 183 -9.22 7.60 19.43
C LYS A 183 -8.23 7.31 20.57
N GLU A 184 -8.60 6.54 21.58
CA GLU A 184 -7.69 6.11 22.65
C GLU A 184 -6.56 5.20 22.12
N ILE A 185 -6.86 4.27 21.23
CA ILE A 185 -5.86 3.39 20.59
C ILE A 185 -4.96 4.18 19.64
N GLU A 186 -5.53 5.13 18.90
CA GLU A 186 -4.83 6.04 18.00
C GLU A 186 -3.89 6.97 18.78
N GLU A 187 -4.33 7.48 19.93
CA GLU A 187 -3.53 8.30 20.86
C GLU A 187 -2.39 7.48 21.54
N ASP A 188 -2.61 6.21 21.93
CA ASP A 188 -1.57 5.33 22.51
C ASP A 188 -0.53 4.89 21.46
N LEU A 189 -0.97 4.57 20.23
CA LEU A 189 -0.08 4.28 19.12
C LEU A 189 0.70 5.54 18.69
N GLN A 190 0.07 6.72 18.67
CA GLN A 190 0.70 8.04 18.48
C GLN A 190 1.89 8.24 19.42
N GLY A 191 1.65 8.11 20.73
CA GLY A 191 2.67 8.39 21.75
C GLY A 191 3.84 7.42 21.76
N ARG A 192 3.65 6.19 21.25
CA ARG A 192 4.69 5.16 21.15
C ARG A 192 5.46 5.24 19.83
N ILE A 193 4.82 5.57 18.71
CA ILE A 193 5.48 5.74 17.41
C ILE A 193 6.23 7.07 17.34
N SER A 194 5.75 8.15 17.97
CA SER A 194 6.49 9.43 18.03
C SER A 194 7.83 9.32 18.79
N GLN A 195 8.04 8.24 19.54
CA GLN A 195 9.32 7.91 20.19
C GLN A 195 10.27 7.16 19.25
N THR A 196 9.82 6.74 18.08
CA THR A 196 10.60 6.05 17.03
C THR A 196 10.72 6.98 15.82
N SER A 197 11.87 6.97 15.15
CA SER A 197 12.17 7.85 13.99
C SER A 197 11.46 7.45 12.67
N SER A 198 10.23 6.93 12.75
CA SER A 198 9.47 6.30 11.65
C SER A 198 8.59 7.29 10.86
N GLU A 199 8.36 7.04 9.57
CA GLU A 199 7.54 7.88 8.67
C GLU A 199 6.21 7.19 8.28
N ILE A 200 5.10 7.95 8.21
CA ILE A 200 3.73 7.42 8.06
C ILE A 200 2.95 8.10 6.93
N PHE A 201 2.23 7.32 6.12
CA PHE A 201 1.34 7.82 5.06
C PHE A 201 0.00 7.06 5.03
N GLY A 202 -1.16 7.75 4.86
CA GLY A 202 -2.49 7.12 4.72
C GLY A 202 -3.59 7.72 5.59
N ASP A 203 -4.74 7.02 5.72
CA ASP A 203 -5.80 7.29 6.73
C ASP A 203 -5.38 6.82 8.13
N VAL A 204 -4.08 6.91 8.41
CA VAL A 204 -3.55 6.86 9.75
C VAL A 204 -3.57 8.29 10.24
N THR A 205 -4.57 8.63 11.04
CA THR A 205 -4.54 9.90 11.74
C THR A 205 -3.59 9.72 12.92
N PHE A 206 -2.52 10.50 12.97
CA PHE A 206 -1.67 10.64 14.15
C PHE A 206 -1.30 12.12 14.25
N ASN A 207 -1.81 12.83 15.27
CA ASN A 207 -2.08 14.26 15.18
C ASN A 207 -0.85 15.18 15.05
N ASP A 208 -1.04 16.27 14.28
CA ASP A 208 -0.21 17.47 14.23
C ASP A 208 -0.28 18.21 15.57
N ASN A 209 0.72 18.08 16.44
CA ASN A 209 1.09 19.10 17.44
C ASN A 209 2.31 18.61 18.22
N ILE A 210 3.54 18.94 17.79
CA ILE A 210 4.62 19.47 18.66
C ILE A 210 5.63 20.24 17.78
N LEU A 211 5.33 21.51 17.49
CA LEU A 211 6.34 22.57 17.45
C LEU A 211 5.99 23.56 18.56
N GLN A 212 6.32 23.18 19.81
CA GLN A 212 6.89 24.06 20.83
C GLN A 212 7.89 23.28 21.67
#